data_AF-U4TNH8-F1
#
_entry.id   AF-U4TNH8-F1
#
_cell.length_a   1.000
_cell.length_b   1.000
_cell.length_c   1.000
_cell.angle_alpha   90.00
_cell.angle_beta   90.00
_cell.angle_gamma   90.00
#
_symmetry.space_group_name_H-M   'P 1'
#
loop_
_entity.id
_entity.type
_entity.pdbx_description
1 polymer ?
#
loop_
_entity_poly.entity_id
_entity_poly.type
_entity_poly.pdbx_seq_one_letter_code
_entity_poly.pdbx_strand_id
1 'polypeptide(L)' 'MSNNKKKQNIPLALEEIPDLPDTWQLKTEHDVLGTVTQEGDHYLARAGQTMVGGKFKTADDAVEALIAEYNLHRH' A
#
# COMPACT_ATOMS: atom_id res chain seq x y z
N MET A 1 -6.62 -3.25 29.66
CA MET A 1 -6.96 -4.30 28.69
C MET A 1 -6.23 -3.95 27.41
N SER A 2 -5.21 -4.72 27.03
CA SER A 2 -4.37 -4.44 25.87
C SER A 2 -5.13 -4.82 24.60
N ASN A 3 -5.42 -3.84 23.74
CA ASN A 3 -6.00 -4.07 22.42
C ASN A 3 -4.99 -4.83 21.56
N ASN A 4 -5.03 -6.17 21.61
CA ASN A 4 -4.49 -7.01 20.55
C ASN A 4 -5.33 -6.73 19.30
N LYS A 5 -5.01 -5.65 18.56
CA LYS A 5 -5.33 -5.54 17.14
C LYS A 5 -4.69 -6.77 16.50
N LYS A 6 -5.48 -7.82 16.30
CA LYS A 6 -5.13 -8.95 15.46
C LYS A 6 -4.63 -8.33 14.16
N LYS A 7 -3.32 -8.36 13.92
CA LYS A 7 -2.76 -8.16 12.59
C LYS A 7 -3.45 -9.25 11.77
N GLN A 8 -4.51 -8.88 11.04
CA GLN A 8 -5.05 -9.79 10.06
C GLN A 8 -3.86 -10.09 9.15
N ASN A 9 -3.42 -11.34 9.15
CA ASN A 9 -2.41 -11.83 8.22
C ASN A 9 -3.08 -11.89 6.84
N ILE A 10 -3.46 -10.72 6.31
CA ILE A 10 -3.96 -10.62 4.97
C ILE A 10 -2.72 -10.85 4.09
N PRO A 11 -2.69 -11.92 3.28
CA PRO A 11 -1.58 -12.15 2.37
C PRO A 11 -1.55 -10.97 1.39
N LEU A 12 -0.50 -10.16 1.50
CA LEU A 12 -0.25 -9.01 0.65
C LEU A 12 0.79 -9.42 -0.39
N ALA A 13 0.45 -9.22 -1.65
CA ALA A 13 1.37 -9.38 -2.76
C ALA A 13 1.67 -8.00 -3.33
N LEU A 14 2.97 -7.70 -3.45
CA LEU A 14 3.46 -6.56 -4.18
C LEU A 14 3.96 -7.08 -5.53
N GLU A 15 3.26 -6.72 -6.60
CA GLU A 15 3.58 -7.15 -7.96
C GLU A 15 4.00 -5.96 -8.82
N GLU A 16 5.00 -6.12 -9.66
CA GLU A 16 5.45 -5.07 -10.57
C GLU A 16 4.44 -4.92 -11.72
N ILE A 17 4.14 -3.68 -12.11
CA ILE A 17 3.25 -3.43 -13.26
C ILE A 17 4.12 -3.35 -14.51
N PRO A 18 4.02 -4.31 -15.45
CA PRO A 18 4.93 -4.36 -16.60
C PRO A 18 4.84 -3.12 -17.51
N ASP A 19 3.69 -2.47 -17.56
CA ASP A 19 3.46 -1.24 -18.33
C ASP A 19 3.95 0.05 -17.64
N LEU A 20 4.24 0.00 -16.34
CA LEU A 20 4.64 1.19 -15.56
C LEU A 20 5.98 0.93 -14.87
N PRO A 21 7.08 1.53 -15.37
CA PRO A 21 8.37 1.41 -14.69
C PRO A 21 8.26 1.96 -13.28
N ASP A 22 9.04 1.38 -12.37
CA ASP A 22 9.15 1.83 -10.98
C ASP A 22 7.80 1.87 -10.25
N THR A 23 6.83 1.06 -10.69
CA THR A 23 5.49 1.00 -10.11
C THR A 23 5.11 -0.44 -9.77
N TRP A 24 4.66 -0.61 -8.53
CA TRP A 24 4.19 -1.87 -8.00
C TRP A 24 2.72 -1.75 -7.58
N GLN A 25 1.94 -2.79 -7.83
CA GLN A 25 0.57 -2.91 -7.36
C GLN A 25 0.55 -3.71 -6.05
N LEU A 26 -0.03 -3.11 -5.03
CA LEU A 26 -0.32 -3.79 -3.77
C LEU A 26 -1.72 -4.38 -3.85
N LYS A 27 -1.80 -5.71 -3.78
CA LYS A 27 -3.07 -6.43 -3.78
C LYS A 27 -3.09 -7.51 -2.69
N THR A 28 -4.31 -7.83 -2.29
CA THR A 28 -4.63 -9.00 -1.48
C THR A 28 -5.15 -10.10 -2.40
N GLU A 29 -5.46 -11.27 -1.83
CA GLU A 29 -6.10 -12.36 -2.57
C GLU A 29 -7.44 -11.96 -3.22
N HIS A 30 -8.16 -10.99 -2.64
CA HIS A 30 -9.51 -10.61 -3.07
C HIS A 30 -9.62 -9.22 -3.68
N ASP A 31 -8.77 -8.28 -3.28
CA ASP A 31 -8.89 -6.86 -3.64
C ASP A 31 -7.53 -6.23 -3.91
N VAL A 32 -7.48 -5.28 -4.85
CA VAL A 32 -6.35 -4.36 -5.03
C VAL A 32 -6.44 -3.24 -4.00
N LEU A 33 -5.39 -3.05 -3.20
CA LEU A 33 -5.33 -1.97 -2.21
C LEU A 33 -4.89 -0.67 -2.87
N GLY A 34 -3.93 -0.75 -3.79
CA GLY A 34 -3.38 0.43 -4.43
C GLY A 34 -2.12 0.16 -5.23
N THR A 35 -1.41 1.23 -5.55
CA THR A 35 -0.11 1.21 -6.22
C THR A 35 0.92 1.99 -5.43
N VAL A 36 2.15 1.53 -5.49
CA VAL A 36 3.35 2.19 -4.98
C VAL A 36 4.22 2.55 -6.18
N THR A 37 4.53 3.82 -6.37
CA THR A 37 5.42 4.29 -7.45
C THR A 37 6.66 4.92 -6.84
N GLN A 38 7.84 4.52 -7.29
CA GLN A 38 9.08 5.18 -6.92
C GLN A 38 9.29 6.43 -7.81
N GLU A 39 9.47 7.57 -7.16
CA GLU A 39 9.72 8.87 -7.77
C GLU A 39 11.08 9.40 -7.26
N GLY A 40 12.15 9.06 -7.98
CA GLY A 40 13.52 9.37 -7.59
C GLY A 40 13.93 8.64 -6.31
N ASP A 41 14.18 9.40 -5.24
CA ASP A 41 14.61 8.88 -3.92
C ASP A 41 13.42 8.55 -2.98
N HIS A 42 12.19 8.75 -3.46
CA HIS A 42 10.98 8.59 -2.66
C HIS A 42 10.01 7.60 -3.30
N TYR A 43 9.07 7.12 -2.48
CA TYR A 43 7.97 6.26 -2.88
C TYR A 43 6.64 6.98 -2.64
N LEU A 44 5.69 6.79 -3.55
CA LEU A 44 4.35 7.37 -3.49
C LEU A 44 3.33 6.25 -3.42
N ALA A 45 2.42 6.32 -2.46
CA ALA A 45 1.30 5.41 -2.32
C ALA A 45 0.02 6.01 -2.92
N ARG A 46 -0.73 5.21 -3.67
CA ARG A 46 -2.05 5.59 -4.22
C ARG A 46 -3.06 4.48 -4.04
N ALA A 47 -4.22 4.78 -3.46
CA ALA A 47 -5.38 3.90 -3.45
C ALA A 47 -6.29 4.30 -4.63
N GLY A 48 -6.18 3.57 -5.74
CA GLY A 48 -6.84 3.93 -6.99
C GLY A 48 -6.32 5.27 -7.54
N GLN A 49 -7.17 6.29 -7.55
CA GLN A 49 -6.81 7.65 -8.01
C GLN A 49 -6.42 8.59 -6.85
N THR A 50 -6.61 8.16 -5.60
CA THR A 50 -6.35 8.99 -4.42
C THR A 50 -4.95 8.75 -3.90
N MET A 51 -4.21 9.84 -3.61
CA MET A 51 -2.91 9.74 -2.95
C MET A 51 -3.10 9.41 -1.47
N VAL A 52 -2.41 8.37 -0.99
CA VAL A 52 -2.47 7.94 0.40
C VAL A 52 -1.24 8.46 1.13
N GLY A 53 -1.45 9.40 2.03
CA GLY A 53 -0.34 10.06 2.74
C GLY A 53 0.46 10.99 1.84
N GLY A 54 1.77 10.76 1.72
CA GLY A 54 2.70 11.65 1.02
C GLY A 54 3.88 10.92 0.38
N LYS A 55 5.07 11.56 0.40
CA LYS A 55 6.33 10.96 -0.07
C LYS A 55 6.97 10.14 1.04
N PHE A 56 7.15 8.86 0.79
CA PHE A 56 7.80 7.92 1.70
C PHE A 56 9.26 7.71 1.29
N LYS A 57 10.14 7.39 2.23
CA LYS A 57 11.56 7.09 1.93
C LYS A 57 11.76 5.65 1.48
N THR A 58 10.85 4.75 1.87
CA THR A 58 10.93 3.32 1.58
C THR A 58 9.61 2.84 0.99
N ALA A 59 9.68 1.76 0.21
CA ALA A 59 8.49 1.08 -0.29
C ALA A 59 7.64 0.50 0.85
N ASP A 60 8.29 0.07 1.94
CA ASP A 60 7.62 -0.52 3.12
C ASP A 60 6.71 0.51 3.80
N ASP A 61 7.20 1.72 4.06
CA ASP A 61 6.38 2.83 4.60
C ASP A 61 5.17 3.15 3.69
N ALA A 62 5.37 3.15 2.37
CA ALA A 62 4.30 3.40 1.41
C ALA A 62 3.24 2.29 1.42
N VAL A 63 3.68 1.03 1.54
CA VAL A 63 2.81 -0.14 1.69
C VAL A 63 2.04 -0.08 3.02
N GLU A 64 2.71 0.22 4.13
CA GLU A 64 2.06 0.37 5.44
C GLU A 64 0.97 1.45 5.42
N ALA A 65 1.21 2.57 4.73
CA ALA A 65 0.21 3.62 4.56
C ALA A 65 -1.03 3.14 3.79
N LEU A 66 -0.85 2.36 2.71
CA LEU A 66 -1.97 1.76 1.96
C LEU A 66 -2.78 0.79 2.82
N ILE A 67 -2.09 -0.04 3.62
CA ILE A 67 -2.75 -0.98 4.53
C ILE A 67 -3.53 -0.22 5.60
N ALA A 68 -2.95 0.85 6.15
CA ALA A 68 -3.62 1.69 7.15
C ALA A 68 -4.89 2.33 6.57
N GLU A 69 -4.81 2.91 5.37
CA GLU A 69 -5.95 3.50 4.68
C GLU A 69 -7.06 2.48 4.40
N TYR A 70 -6.67 1.30 3.89
CA TYR A 70 -7.61 0.22 3.64
C TYR A 70 -8.37 -0.23 4.90
N ASN A 71 -7.66 -0.31 6.03
CA ASN A 71 -8.28 -0.65 7.31
C ASN A 71 -9.18 0.47 7.87
N LEU A 72 -8.87 1.74 7.59
CA LEU A 72 -9.70 2.88 7.99
C LEU A 72 -11.03 2.92 7.22
N HIS A 73 -11.01 2.63 5.92
CA HIS A 73 -12.20 2.69 5.06
C HIS A 73 -13.12 1.47 5.16
N ARG A 74 -12.67 0.36 5.76
CA ARG A 74 -13.48 -0.86 5.97
C ARG A 74 -14.22 -0.92 7.31
N HIS A 75 -14.14 0.13 8.14
CA HIS A 75 -14.71 0.16 9.50
C HIS A 75 -15.89 1.13 9.64
#